data_AF-R9GRA8-F1
#
_entry.id   AF-R9GRA8-F1
#
_cell.length_a   1.000
_cell.length_b   1.000
_cell.length_c   1.000
_cell.angle_alpha   90.00
_cell.angle_beta   90.00
_cell.angle_gamma   90.00
#
_symmetry.space_group_name_H-M   'P 1'
#
loop_
_entity.id
_entity.type
_entity.pdbx_description
1 polymer ?
#
loop_
_entity_poly.entity_id
_entity_poly.type
_entity_poly.pdbx_seq_one_letter_code
_entity_poly.pdbx_strand_id
1 'polypeptide(L)' 'MPKRKNLNGIPHNITKSFFGTERYYSVGYMGDWLLNAAKQLNLAEASLDVMQASFSPKKLNIQPLTLNAQELKGIKSKWI' A
#
# COMPACT_ATOMS: atom_id res chain seq x y z
N MET A 1 13.17 -29.91 -1.70
CA MET A 1 11.96 -29.45 -2.42
C MET A 1 12.11 -27.97 -2.74
N PRO A 2 12.01 -27.54 -4.00
CA PRO A 2 11.93 -26.12 -4.29
C PRO A 2 10.62 -25.61 -3.68
N LYS A 3 10.69 -24.71 -2.69
CA LYS A 3 9.49 -24.04 -2.15
C LYS A 3 8.79 -23.36 -3.31
N ARG A 4 7.60 -23.83 -3.69
CA ARG A 4 6.73 -23.12 -4.64
C ARG A 4 6.53 -21.71 -4.09
N LYS A 5 7.10 -20.69 -4.75
CA LYS A 5 6.85 -19.28 -4.45
C LYS A 5 5.39 -19.01 -4.85
N ASN A 6 4.46 -19.38 -3.97
CA ASN A 6 3.03 -19.25 -4.23
C ASN A 6 2.68 -17.77 -4.38
N LEU A 7 2.44 -17.34 -5.62
CA LEU A 7 1.80 -16.06 -5.96
C LEU A 7 0.45 -15.89 -5.22
N ASN A 8 -0.17 -17.00 -4.81
CA ASN A 8 -1.45 -17.07 -4.08
C ASN A 8 -1.46 -16.37 -2.70
N GLY A 9 -0.32 -15.92 -2.17
CA GLY A 9 -0.24 -15.16 -0.92
C GLY A 9 0.10 -13.67 -1.08
N ILE A 10 0.37 -13.22 -2.31
CA ILE A 10 0.82 -11.84 -2.56
C ILE A 10 -0.27 -10.81 -2.22
N PRO A 11 -1.53 -10.96 -2.68
CA PRO A 11 -2.58 -10.00 -2.33
C PRO A 11 -2.78 -9.92 -0.82
N HIS A 12 -2.80 -11.08 -0.15
CA HIS A 12 -2.97 -11.14 1.30
C HIS A 12 -1.82 -10.45 2.06
N ASN A 13 -0.57 -10.68 1.65
CA ASN A 13 0.59 -10.06 2.26
C ASN A 13 0.66 -8.55 1.99
N ILE A 14 0.28 -8.09 0.80
CA ILE A 14 0.23 -6.66 0.48
C ILE A 14 -0.88 -5.98 1.28
N THR A 15 -2.10 -6.53 1.29
CA THR A 15 -3.21 -5.95 2.05
C THR A 15 -2.92 -5.94 3.55
N LYS A 16 -2.37 -7.03 4.11
CA LYS A 16 -1.97 -7.07 5.51
C LYS A 16 -0.82 -6.10 5.82
N SER A 17 0.16 -5.98 4.93
CA SER A 17 1.31 -5.09 5.17
C SER A 17 0.98 -3.62 4.97
N PHE A 18 0.07 -3.28 4.05
CA PHE A 18 -0.26 -1.89 3.73
C PHE A 18 -1.48 -1.38 4.49
N PHE A 19 -2.54 -2.19 4.60
CA PHE A 19 -3.80 -1.82 5.27
C PHE A 19 -3.96 -2.46 6.66
N GLY A 20 -2.99 -3.26 7.11
CA GLY A 20 -3.02 -3.82 8.45
C GLY A 20 -2.69 -2.80 9.53
N THR A 21 -2.85 -3.23 10.77
CA THR A 21 -2.56 -2.44 11.98
C THR A 21 -1.07 -2.16 12.17
N GLU A 22 -0.20 -2.81 11.39
CA GLU A 22 1.25 -2.66 11.46
C GLU A 22 1.76 -1.35 10.85
N ARG A 23 0.93 -0.64 10.06
CA ARG A 23 1.30 0.63 9.42
C ARG A 23 0.45 1.79 9.92
N TYR A 24 1.03 2.50 10.87
CA TYR A 24 0.46 3.68 11.51
C TYR A 24 1.28 4.92 11.16
N TYR A 25 0.60 6.04 10.88
CA TYR A 25 1.26 7.32 10.66
C TYR A 25 0.55 8.41 11.45
N SER A 26 1.27 9.01 12.42
CA SER A 26 0.84 10.11 13.28
C SER A 26 -0.44 9.87 14.09
N VAL A 27 -1.61 9.88 13.45
CA VAL A 27 -2.95 9.87 14.09
C VAL A 27 -3.89 8.80 13.52
N GLY A 28 -3.43 7.94 12.62
CA GLY A 28 -4.29 6.93 11.99
C GLY A 28 -3.54 5.84 11.25
N TYR A 29 -4.25 4.74 10.98
CA TYR A 29 -3.76 3.66 10.14
C TYR A 29 -3.82 4.05 8.67
N MET A 30 -3.09 3.32 7.82
CA MET A 30 -3.06 3.61 6.38
C MET A 30 -4.44 3.53 5.71
N GLY A 31 -5.31 2.63 6.18
CA GLY A 31 -6.69 2.59 5.72
C GLY A 31 -7.46 3.89 6.03
N ASP A 32 -7.26 4.46 7.21
CA ASP A 32 -7.90 5.71 7.62
C ASP A 32 -7.38 6.89 6.80
N TRP A 33 -6.07 6.96 6.59
CA TRP A 33 -5.45 7.97 5.73
C TRP A 33 -5.96 7.90 4.29
N LEU A 34 -6.06 6.69 3.74
CA LEU A 34 -6.59 6.47 2.39
C LEU A 34 -8.05 6.91 2.30
N LEU A 35 -8.88 6.46 3.24
CA LEU A 35 -10.31 6.77 3.24
C LEU A 35 -10.56 8.27 3.43
N ASN A 36 -9.85 8.91 4.35
CA ASN A 36 -9.99 10.35 4.60
C ASN A 36 -9.55 11.16 3.36
N ALA A 37 -8.41 10.82 2.76
CA ALA A 37 -7.93 11.47 1.55
C ALA A 37 -8.90 11.29 0.36
N ALA A 38 -9.44 10.08 0.17
CA ALA A 38 -10.42 9.81 -0.87
C ALA A 38 -11.71 10.63 -0.67
N LYS A 39 -12.20 10.74 0.57
CA LYS A 39 -13.37 11.58 0.89
C LYS A 39 -13.12 13.06 0.64
N GLN A 40 -11.98 13.59 1.07
CA GLN A 40 -11.62 14.99 0.87
C GLN A 40 -11.46 15.36 -0.61
N LEU A 41 -10.95 14.42 -1.42
CA LEU A 41 -10.75 14.62 -2.85
C LEU A 41 -11.97 14.21 -3.70
N ASN A 42 -13.05 13.76 -3.05
CA ASN A 42 -14.27 13.25 -3.67
C ASN A 42 -14.00 12.17 -4.74
N LEU A 43 -13.16 11.20 -4.38
CA LEU A 43 -12.73 10.11 -5.26
C LEU A 43 -13.54 8.84 -4.99
N ALA A 44 -14.19 8.32 -6.03
CA ALA A 44 -14.86 7.03 -5.98
C ALA A 44 -13.89 5.86 -6.15
N GLU A 45 -12.80 6.07 -6.89
CA GLU A 45 -11.82 5.04 -7.23
C GLU A 45 -10.39 5.56 -7.04
N ALA A 46 -9.52 4.69 -6.56
CA ALA A 46 -8.10 4.92 -6.45
C ALA A 46 -7.33 3.63 -6.78
N SER A 47 -6.16 3.77 -7.39
CA SER A 47 -5.27 2.66 -7.74
C SER A 47 -3.88 2.93 -7.18
N LEU A 48 -3.22 1.89 -6.70
CA LEU A 48 -1.82 1.93 -6.25
C LEU A 48 -0.96 1.16 -7.24
N ASP A 49 -0.01 1.85 -7.87
CA ASP A 49 1.12 1.21 -8.53
C ASP A 49 2.15 0.85 -7.46
N VAL A 50 2.17 -0.43 -7.09
CA VAL A 50 3.10 -0.99 -6.11
C VAL A 50 4.55 -0.97 -6.63
N MET A 51 4.74 -1.02 -7.95
CA MET A 51 6.09 -1.03 -8.57
C MET A 51 6.73 0.35 -8.50
N GLN A 52 5.93 1.39 -8.67
CA GLN A 52 6.37 2.78 -8.60
C GLN A 52 6.19 3.39 -7.21
N ALA A 53 5.42 2.75 -6.32
CA ALA A 53 4.95 3.30 -5.05
C ALA A 53 4.20 4.63 -5.25
N SER A 54 3.30 4.65 -6.23
CA SER A 54 2.53 5.83 -6.62
C SER A 54 1.06 5.52 -6.73
N PHE A 55 0.23 6.48 -6.34
CA PHE A 55 -1.22 6.40 -6.42
C PHE A 55 -1.74 7.16 -7.63
N SER A 56 -2.79 6.60 -8.21
CA SER A 56 -3.67 7.24 -9.17
C SER A 56 -5.05 7.44 -8.51
N PRO A 57 -5.60 8.66 -8.50
CA PRO A 57 -5.07 9.87 -9.10
C PRO A 57 -3.89 10.47 -8.31
N LYS A 58 -3.03 11.26 -8.98
CA LYS A 58 -1.80 11.82 -8.38
C LYS A 58 -2.02 12.65 -7.11
N LYS A 59 -3.21 13.23 -6.95
CA LYS A 59 -3.62 14.01 -5.76
C LYS A 59 -3.61 13.16 -4.48
N LEU A 60 -3.68 11.83 -4.63
CA LEU A 60 -3.66 10.86 -3.54
C LEU A 60 -2.24 10.47 -3.11
N ASN A 61 -1.19 11.00 -3.76
CA ASN A 61 0.22 10.81 -3.38
C ASN A 61 0.61 11.64 -2.16
N ILE A 62 -0.15 11.51 -1.08
CA ILE A 62 0.16 12.15 0.20
C ILE A 62 1.25 11.37 0.93
N GLN A 63 2.08 12.08 1.69
CA GLN A 63 3.23 11.54 2.41
C GLN A 63 2.97 10.24 3.18
N PRO A 64 1.90 10.09 4.00
CA PRO A 64 1.66 8.84 4.73
C PRO A 64 1.50 7.64 3.81
N LEU A 65 0.81 7.80 2.68
CA LEU A 65 0.53 6.71 1.74
C LEU A 65 1.77 6.38 0.90
N THR A 66 2.52 7.38 0.44
CA THR A 66 3.72 7.17 -0.38
C THR A 66 4.88 6.56 0.41
N LEU A 67 5.07 6.98 1.67
CA LEU A 67 6.09 6.39 2.56
C LEU A 67 5.88 4.89 2.74
N ASN A 68 4.66 4.48 3.09
CA ASN A 68 4.33 3.07 3.28
C ASN A 68 4.32 2.29 1.95
N ALA A 69 3.96 2.93 0.84
CA ALA A 69 4.00 2.30 -0.47
C ALA A 69 5.45 2.02 -0.92
N GLN A 70 6.41 2.87 -0.53
CA GLN A 70 7.83 2.62 -0.80
C GLN A 70 8.35 1.39 -0.06
N GLU A 71 7.87 1.12 1.15
CA GLU A 71 8.27 -0.08 1.89
C GLU A 71 7.76 -1.37 1.25
N LEU A 72 6.65 -1.31 0.49
CA LEU A 72 6.20 -2.43 -0.34
C LEU A 72 7.22 -2.79 -1.43
N LYS A 73 8.03 -1.83 -1.91
CA LYS A 73 9.16 -2.14 -2.81
C LYS A 73 10.19 -3.03 -2.12
N GLY A 74 10.36 -2.91 -0.81
CA GLY A 74 11.26 -3.75 -0.01
C GLY A 74 10.89 -5.23 -0.02
N ILE A 75 9.61 -5.55 -0.25
CA ILE A 75 9.17 -6.94 -0.46
C ILE A 75 9.87 -7.54 -1.68
N LYS A 76 10.27 -6.77 -2.72
CA LYS A 76 11.07 -7.31 -3.84
C LYS A 76 12.38 -7.96 -3.40
N SER A 77 13.10 -7.36 -2.45
CA SER A 77 14.46 -7.77 -2.08
C SER A 77 14.53 -9.12 -1.37
N LYS A 78 13.41 -9.60 -0.79
CA LYS A 78 13.36 -10.92 -0.16
C LYS A 78 13.04 -12.05 -1.15
N TRP A 79 12.70 -11.74 -2.40
CA TRP A 79 12.07 -12.71 -3.29
C TRP A 79 12.56 -12.72 -4.75
N ILE A 80 13.40 -11.77 -5.19
CA ILE A 80 14.26 -11.92 -6.38
C ILE A 80 15.51 -12.69 -5.95
#